data_AF-A0A699V2P9-F1
#
_entry.id   AF-A0A699V2P9-F1
#
_cell.length_a   1.000
_cell.length_b   1.000
_cell.length_c   1.000
_cell.angle_alpha   90.00
_cell.angle_beta   90.00
_cell.angle_gamma   90.00
#
_symmetry.space_group_name_H-M   'P 1'
#
loop_
_entity.id
_entity.type
_entity.pdbx_description
1 polymer ?
#
loop_
_entity_poly.entity_id
_entity_poly.type
_entity_poly.pdbx_seq_one_letter_code
_entity_poly.pdbx_strand_id
1 'polypeptide(L)'
;MARTPMNEHCSAVILNKLLRKLGDPGKFLTPCQFPGMDKCLALADLGAGINLMPLSLWEGLSLSKLTPTCMTLKLADRSVSKPI
;
A
#
# COMPACT_ATOMS: atom_id res chain seq x y z
N MET A 1 -7.04 39.99 20.36
CA MET A 1 -6.80 39.04 19.26
C MET A 1 -5.90 37.94 19.81
N ALA A 2 -6.49 36.82 20.26
CA ALA A 2 -5.76 35.76 20.94
C ALA A 2 -5.05 34.88 19.91
N ARG A 3 -3.71 34.80 19.98
CA ARG A 3 -2.91 33.81 19.27
C ARG A 3 -2.84 32.57 20.13
N THR A 4 -3.76 31.64 19.91
CA THR A 4 -3.72 30.32 20.55
C THR A 4 -2.50 29.56 20.02
N PRO A 5 -1.60 29.05 20.88
CA PRO A 5 -0.48 28.24 20.43
C PRO A 5 -1.04 26.90 19.93
N MET A 6 -0.78 26.60 18.67
CA MET A 6 -1.29 25.40 18.00
C MET A 6 -0.50 24.19 18.52
N ASN A 7 -1.17 23.33 19.29
CA ASN A 7 -0.68 22.02 19.69
C ASN A 7 -0.35 21.20 18.42
N GLU A 8 0.71 20.39 18.47
CA GLU A 8 1.11 19.46 17.40
C GLU A 8 -0.06 18.59 16.90
N HIS A 9 -1.02 18.27 17.76
CA HIS A 9 -2.26 17.58 17.42
C HIS A 9 -3.19 18.37 16.47
N CYS A 10 -3.17 19.70 16.53
CA CYS A 10 -3.96 20.57 15.63
C CYS A 10 -3.28 20.77 14.27
N SER A 11 -1.93 20.73 14.22
CA SER A 11 -1.20 20.78 12.95
C SER A 11 -1.50 19.58 12.06
N ALA A 12 -1.74 18.41 12.64
CA ALA A 12 -2.08 17.19 11.90
C ALA A 12 -3.38 17.30 11.09
N VAL A 13 -4.37 18.06 11.58
CA VAL A 13 -5.66 18.26 10.90
C VAL A 13 -5.54 19.21 9.70
N ILE A 14 -4.65 20.22 9.80
CA ILE A 14 -4.43 21.22 8.75
C ILE A 14 -3.49 20.69 7.65
N LEU A 15 -2.57 19.78 7.99
CA LEU A 15 -1.69 19.05 7.05
C LEU A 15 -2.42 17.95 6.24
N ASN A 16 -3.72 18.10 6.02
CA ASN A 16 -4.57 17.27 5.16
C ASN A 16 -4.16 17.28 3.67
N LYS A 17 -3.03 17.89 3.29
CA LYS A 17 -2.62 18.01 1.88
C LYS A 17 -1.60 17.00 1.39
N LEU A 18 -0.87 16.30 2.24
CA LEU A 18 -0.05 15.15 1.85
C LEU A 18 0.73 14.70 3.09
N LEU A 19 0.09 13.92 3.96
CA LEU A 19 0.85 12.89 4.68
C LEU A 19 1.29 11.90 3.59
N ARG A 20 2.34 12.26 2.85
CA ARG A 20 3.16 11.29 2.12
C ARG A 20 3.65 10.37 3.22
N LYS A 21 2.96 9.25 3.43
CA LYS A 21 3.22 8.30 4.53
C LYS A 21 4.74 8.20 4.68
N LEU A 22 5.27 8.86 5.72
CA LEU A 22 6.62 8.64 6.17
C LEU A 22 6.70 7.12 6.35
N GLY A 23 7.67 6.47 5.70
CA GLY A 23 7.74 5.01 5.63
C GLY A 23 7.35 4.42 6.96
N ASP A 24 6.23 3.68 6.98
CA ASP A 24 5.62 3.20 8.21
C ASP A 24 6.71 2.44 9.00
N PRO A 25 7.05 2.87 10.23
CA PRO A 25 8.09 2.26 11.03
C PRO A 25 7.88 0.75 11.25
N GLY A 26 6.65 0.27 11.07
CA GLY A 26 6.25 -1.14 11.18
C GLY A 26 6.22 -1.93 9.86
N LYS A 27 6.69 -1.40 8.72
CA LYS A 27 6.75 -2.15 7.46
C LYS A 27 7.76 -3.30 7.54
N PHE A 28 7.27 -4.47 7.93
CA PHE A 28 8.05 -5.70 7.85
C PHE A 28 8.10 -6.15 6.39
N LEU A 29 9.27 -5.98 5.77
CA LEU A 29 9.52 -6.45 4.40
C LEU A 29 10.20 -7.81 4.44
N THR A 30 9.59 -8.80 3.79
CA THR A 30 10.17 -10.13 3.63
C THR A 30 10.75 -10.27 2.22
N PRO A 31 11.97 -10.81 2.07
CA PRO A 31 12.46 -11.19 0.75
C PRO A 31 11.56 -12.23 0.09
N CYS A 32 11.17 -11.98 -1.16
CA CYS A 32 10.52 -12.93 -2.06
C CYS A 32 11.49 -13.29 -3.18
N GLN A 33 11.48 -14.55 -3.60
CA GLN A 33 12.24 -15.00 -4.76
C GLN A 33 11.28 -15.56 -5.79
N PHE A 34 11.41 -15.08 -7.03
CA PHE A 34 10.65 -15.58 -8.15
C PHE A 34 11.59 -15.91 -9.32
N PRO A 35 11.26 -16.89 -10.17
CA PRO A 35 12.05 -17.22 -11.34
C PRO A 35 12.17 -16.02 -12.29
N GLY A 36 13.38 -15.71 -12.74
CA GLY A 36 13.61 -14.65 -13.74
C GLY A 36 13.50 -13.21 -13.23
N MET A 37 13.38 -12.99 -11.92
CA MET A 37 13.37 -11.66 -11.31
C MET A 37 14.47 -11.50 -10.27
N ASP A 38 15.04 -10.29 -10.22
CA ASP A 38 15.93 -9.86 -9.13
C ASP A 38 15.17 -9.83 -7.79
N LYS A 39 15.91 -9.51 -6.72
CA LYS A 39 15.42 -9.42 -5.34
C LYS A 39 14.07 -8.70 -5.26
N CYS A 40 13.02 -9.46 -4.94
CA CYS A 40 11.70 -8.94 -4.62
C CYS A 40 11.59 -8.74 -3.10
N LEU A 41 10.87 -7.70 -2.67
CA LEU A 41 10.49 -7.50 -1.28
C LEU A 41 8.96 -7.44 -1.19
N ALA A 42 8.39 -8.28 -0.33
CA ALA A 42 6.96 -8.32 -0.04
C ALA A 42 6.69 -7.61 1.28
N LEU A 43 5.59 -6.86 1.34
CA LEU A 43 5.10 -6.30 2.59
C LEU A 43 4.31 -7.37 3.35
N ALA A 44 4.75 -7.71 4.56
CA ALA A 44 4.00 -8.57 5.45
C ALA A 44 3.04 -7.73 6.28
N ASP A 45 1.75 -7.82 5.97
CA ASP A 45 0.67 -7.17 6.72
C ASP A 45 -0.23 -8.24 7.35
N LEU A 46 -0.08 -8.45 8.67
CA LEU A 46 -0.91 -9.41 9.41
C LEU A 46 -2.38 -8.97 9.52
N GLY A 47 -2.66 -7.68 9.29
CA GLY A 47 -4.02 -7.15 9.24
C GLY A 47 -4.67 -7.28 7.86
N ALA A 48 -3.89 -7.63 6.82
CA ALA A 48 -4.43 -7.83 5.49
C ALA A 48 -5.09 -9.20 5.38
N GLY A 49 -6.37 -9.22 4.99
CA GLY A 49 -7.09 -10.47 4.71
C GLY A 49 -6.75 -11.11 3.36
N ILE A 50 -5.95 -10.44 2.53
CA ILE A 50 -5.59 -10.88 1.16
C ILE A 50 -4.15 -10.49 0.81
N ASN A 51 -3.52 -11.26 -0.06
CA ASN A 51 -2.22 -10.94 -0.65
C ASN A 51 -2.42 -10.14 -1.95
N LEU A 52 -1.64 -9.07 -2.13
CA LEU A 52 -1.67 -8.25 -3.34
C LEU A 52 -0.35 -8.39 -4.09
N MET A 53 -0.43 -8.56 -5.42
CA MET A 53 0.71 -8.51 -6.33
C MET A 53 0.47 -7.41 -7.37
N PRO A 54 1.41 -6.48 -7.57
CA PRO A 54 1.33 -5.52 -8.67
C PRO A 54 1.29 -6.24 -10.02
N LEU A 55 0.44 -5.74 -10.94
CA LEU A 55 0.31 -6.29 -12.29
C LEU A 55 1.64 -6.33 -13.05
N SER A 56 2.47 -5.30 -12.89
CA SER A 56 3.79 -5.23 -13.53
C SER A 56 4.74 -6.35 -13.09
N LEU A 57 4.64 -6.80 -11.83
CA LEU A 57 5.42 -7.97 -11.38
C LEU A 57 4.85 -9.25 -11.99
N TRP A 58 3.52 -9.41 -12.03
CA TRP A 58 2.88 -10.55 -12.68
C TRP A 58 3.28 -10.68 -14.16
N GLU A 59 3.27 -9.57 -14.89
CA GLU A 59 3.71 -9.48 -16.29
C GLU A 59 5.20 -9.81 -16.43
N GLY A 60 6.06 -9.29 -15.53
CA GLY A 60 7.48 -9.59 -15.50
C GLY A 60 7.80 -11.06 -15.26
N LEU A 61 6.94 -11.78 -14.52
CA LEU A 61 7.06 -13.21 -14.29
C LEU A 61 6.64 -14.07 -15.48
N SER A 62 6.11 -13.46 -16.55
CA SER A 62 5.60 -14.19 -17.73
C SER A 62 4.59 -15.28 -17.36
N LEU A 63 3.75 -15.03 -16.35
CA LEU A 63 2.73 -15.96 -15.87
C LEU A 63 1.55 -16.04 -16.86
N SER A 64 0.65 -17.00 -16.61
CA SER A 64 -0.54 -17.20 -17.42
C SER A 64 -1.44 -15.96 -17.44
N LYS A 65 -2.32 -15.88 -18.45
CA LYS A 65 -3.31 -14.82 -18.58
C LYS A 65 -4.19 -14.73 -17.33
N LEU A 66 -4.31 -13.53 -16.77
CA LEU A 66 -5.24 -13.25 -15.67
C LEU A 66 -6.69 -13.28 -16.18
N THR A 67 -7.58 -13.82 -15.35
CA THR A 67 -9.03 -13.77 -15.60
C THR A 67 -9.64 -12.72 -14.68
N PRO A 68 -10.27 -11.68 -15.25
CA PRO A 68 -10.94 -10.66 -14.46
C PRO A 68 -11.91 -11.26 -13.45
N THR A 69 -11.74 -10.95 -12.18
CA THR A 69 -12.63 -11.38 -11.11
C THR A 69 -13.51 -10.22 -10.67
N CYS A 70 -14.81 -10.47 -10.50
CA CYS A 70 -15.75 -9.47 -9.99
C CYS A 70 -15.53 -9.26 -8.49
N MET A 71 -14.53 -8.45 -8.14
CA MET A 71 -14.17 -8.10 -6.77
C MET A 71 -13.94 -6.59 -6.65
N THR A 72 -14.16 -6.05 -5.46
CA THR A 72 -13.84 -4.66 -5.13
C THR A 72 -13.09 -4.63 -3.82
N LEU A 73 -11.94 -3.96 -3.81
CA LEU A 73 -11.07 -3.83 -2.65
C LEU A 73 -11.21 -2.41 -2.11
N LYS A 74 -11.45 -2.29 -0.81
CA LYS A 74 -11.39 -1.01 -0.08
C LYS A 74 -10.10 -1.00 0.73
N LEU A 75 -9.19 -0.10 0.36
CA LEU A 75 -7.88 0.00 1.01
C LEU A 75 -7.96 0.87 2.28
N ALA A 76 -6.92 0.80 3.11
CA ALA A 76 -6.84 1.56 4.36
C ALA A 76 -6.87 3.10 4.16
N ASP A 77 -6.46 3.58 2.98
CA ASP A 77 -6.58 4.99 2.57
C ASP A 77 -7.97 5.36 2.04
N ARG A 78 -8.94 4.45 2.18
CA ARG A 78 -10.34 4.55 1.71
C ARG A 78 -10.46 4.57 0.19
N SER A 79 -9.39 4.36 -0.55
CA SER A 79 -9.47 4.16 -1.99
C SER A 79 -10.16 2.84 -2.31
N VAL A 80 -10.77 2.80 -3.49
CA VAL A 80 -11.47 1.63 -4.00
C VAL A 80 -10.76 1.15 -5.25
N SER A 81 -10.35 -0.11 -5.27
CA SER A 81 -9.67 -0.75 -6.41
C SER A 81 -10.48 -1.94 -6.91
N LYS A 82 -10.39 -2.18 -8.22
CA LYS A 82 -10.94 -3.38 -8.87
C LYS A 82 -9.76 -4.16 -9.44
N PRO A 83 -9.35 -5.27 -8.80
CA PRO A 83 -8.28 -6.10 -9.33
C PRO A 83 -8.70 -6.72 -10.67
N ILE A 84 -7.70 -7.13 -11.45
CA ILE A 84 -7.88 -7.95 -12.65
C ILE A 84 -8.08 -9.39 -12.16
#